data_AF-A0A2A4KQS6-F1
#
_entry.id   AF-A0A2A4KQS6-F1
#
_cell.length_a   1.000
_cell.length_b   1.000
_cell.length_c   1.000
_cell.angle_alpha   90.00
_cell.angle_beta   90.00
_cell.angle_gamma   90.00
#
_symmetry.space_group_name_H-M   'P 1'
#
loop_
_entity.id
_entity.type
_entity.pdbx_description
1 polymer ?
#
loop_
_entity_poly.entity_id
_entity_poly.type
_entity_poly.pdbx_seq_one_letter_code
_entity_poly.pdbx_strand_id
1 'polypeptide(L)'
;MAEHEALIFEYTIVGPDLQLIDGREIAAGIAADWTGTAHDLAREILKRWRTDPPAEHAEEHVMAVEVTGTNGTYAAVDDPTPVEPSVHALEVAIEAKLIADHVAEQAGKDLAEAMRNAHRAGLSKNRVADKAGRVMSRPTALKALKG
;
A
#
# COMPACT_ATOMS: atom_id res chain seq x y z
N MET A 1 21.72 11.67 -7.46
CA MET A 1 21.06 11.40 -6.17
C MET A 1 19.65 11.02 -6.53
N ALA A 2 19.19 9.81 -6.20
CA ALA A 2 17.77 9.51 -6.37
C ALA A 2 17.04 10.39 -5.35
N GLU A 3 16.14 11.23 -5.83
CA GLU A 3 15.17 11.88 -4.94
C GLU A 3 14.40 10.74 -4.26
N HIS A 4 14.59 10.58 -2.95
CA HIS A 4 13.72 9.69 -2.20
C HIS A 4 12.35 10.34 -2.23
N GLU A 5 11.46 9.78 -3.06
CA GLU A 5 10.06 10.18 -3.08
C GLU A 5 9.53 10.16 -1.65
N ALA A 6 8.92 11.26 -1.21
CA ALA A 6 8.44 11.38 0.15
C ALA A 6 7.43 10.26 0.42
N LEU A 7 7.59 9.54 1.53
CA LEU A 7 6.59 8.57 1.95
C LEU A 7 5.34 9.33 2.38
N ILE A 8 4.24 9.08 1.68
CA ILE A 8 2.94 9.72 1.95
C ILE A 8 1.97 8.61 2.35
N PHE A 9 1.23 8.84 3.43
CA PHE A 9 0.11 7.99 3.81
C PHE A 9 -1.20 8.73 3.58
N GLU A 10 -2.11 8.07 2.88
CA GLU A 10 -3.51 8.46 2.81
C GLU A 10 -4.27 7.66 3.86
N TYR A 11 -5.21 8.30 4.54
CA TYR A 11 -6.05 7.63 5.52
C TYR A 11 -7.52 7.94 5.31
N THR A 12 -8.36 6.98 5.67
CA THR A 12 -9.81 7.07 5.59
C THR A 12 -10.41 6.66 6.93
N ILE A 13 -11.30 7.47 7.46
CA ILE A 13 -12.06 7.20 8.69
C ILE A 13 -13.41 6.65 8.29
N VAL A 14 -13.74 5.46 8.79
CA VAL A 14 -14.93 4.71 8.41
C VAL A 14 -15.91 4.66 9.56
N GLY A 15 -17.16 5.05 9.28
CA GLY A 15 -18.30 4.99 10.18
C GLY A 15 -19.24 3.83 9.88
N PRO A 16 -20.15 3.49 10.80
CA PRO A 16 -21.20 2.53 10.51
C PRO A 16 -22.12 3.11 9.43
N ASP A 17 -22.39 2.29 8.42
CA ASP A 17 -23.51 2.52 7.51
C ASP A 17 -24.61 1.53 7.88
N LEU A 18 -25.81 2.03 8.16
CA LEU A 18 -26.96 1.18 8.48
C LEU A 18 -27.48 0.38 7.27
N GLN A 19 -27.02 0.72 6.05
CA GLN A 19 -27.41 0.08 4.79
C GLN A 19 -26.31 -0.73 4.12
N LEU A 20 -25.04 -0.58 4.52
CA LEU A 20 -23.88 -1.26 3.93
C LEU A 20 -23.09 -2.04 4.99
N ILE A 21 -22.56 -3.21 4.59
CA ILE A 21 -21.76 -4.07 5.48
C ILE A 21 -20.36 -3.47 5.71
N ASP A 22 -19.86 -2.69 4.75
CA ASP A 22 -18.46 -2.22 4.72
C ASP A 22 -18.26 -0.79 5.28
N GLY A 23 -19.28 -0.24 5.96
CA GLY A 23 -19.22 1.11 6.53
C GLY A 23 -19.23 2.22 5.47
N ARG A 24 -19.29 3.49 5.93
CA ARG A 24 -19.22 4.68 5.07
C ARG A 24 -17.98 5.49 5.38
N GLU A 25 -17.36 6.06 4.35
CA GLU A 25 -16.33 7.09 4.55
C GLU A 25 -16.95 8.31 5.25
N ILE A 26 -16.34 8.69 6.38
CA ILE A 26 -16.69 9.90 7.14
C ILE A 26 -15.77 11.04 6.74
N ALA A 27 -14.48 10.75 6.73
CA ALA A 27 -13.42 11.72 6.46
C ALA A 27 -12.20 11.00 5.88
N ALA A 28 -11.37 11.75 5.17
CA ALA A 28 -10.10 11.29 4.65
C ALA A 28 -9.04 12.37 4.82
N GLY A 29 -7.77 11.98 4.79
CA GLY A 29 -6.68 12.92 4.89
C GLY A 29 -5.34 12.33 4.49
N ILE A 30 -4.31 13.17 4.59
CA ILE A 30 -2.94 12.84 4.21
C ILE A 30 -2.01 13.09 5.39
N ALA A 31 -1.15 12.12 5.69
CA ALA A 31 -0.04 12.25 6.60
C ALA A 31 1.27 12.17 5.81
N ALA A 32 1.86 13.34 5.53
CA ALA A 32 3.24 13.45 5.09
C ALA A 32 4.18 13.39 6.31
N ASP A 33 5.38 12.84 6.13
CA ASP A 33 6.44 12.78 7.15
C ASP A 33 6.16 11.86 8.36
N TRP A 34 5.20 10.94 8.25
CA TRP A 34 5.02 9.90 9.27
C TRP A 34 6.23 8.96 9.31
N THR A 35 6.74 8.69 10.51
CA THR A 35 7.97 7.91 10.73
C THR A 35 7.72 6.53 11.37
N GLY A 36 6.48 6.25 11.77
CA GLY A 36 6.06 4.95 12.32
C GLY A 36 5.48 4.01 11.26
N THR A 37 4.80 2.97 11.71
CA THR A 37 4.09 2.02 10.84
C THR A 37 2.71 2.55 10.41
N ALA A 38 2.12 1.97 9.36
CA ALA A 38 0.75 2.30 8.95
C ALA A 38 -0.26 1.96 10.06
N HIS A 39 -0.05 0.86 10.80
CA HIS A 39 -0.86 0.50 11.96
C HIS A 39 -0.78 1.53 13.08
N ASP A 40 0.42 2.04 13.39
CA ASP A 40 0.60 3.08 14.41
C ASP A 40 -0.12 4.37 14.03
N LEU A 41 -0.04 4.77 12.75
CA LEU A 41 -0.76 5.95 12.24
C LEU A 41 -2.27 5.77 12.37
N ALA A 42 -2.80 4.60 11.98
CA ALA A 42 -4.22 4.29 12.07
C ALA A 42 -4.72 4.35 13.52
N ARG A 43 -3.98 3.74 14.47
CA ARG A 43 -4.27 3.82 15.91
C ARG A 43 -4.25 5.26 16.42
N GLU A 44 -3.27 6.06 15.99
CA GLU A 44 -3.15 7.45 16.41
C GLU A 44 -4.33 8.31 15.91
N ILE A 45 -4.69 8.18 14.63
CA ILE A 45 -5.84 8.89 14.04
C ILE A 45 -7.13 8.47 14.75
N LEU A 46 -7.35 7.16 14.92
CA LEU A 46 -8.54 6.64 15.58
C LEU A 46 -8.66 7.14 17.02
N LYS A 47 -7.54 7.17 17.76
CA LYS A 47 -7.48 7.70 19.13
C LYS A 47 -7.82 9.19 19.18
N ARG A 48 -7.23 9.99 18.29
CA ARG A 48 -7.51 11.43 18.19
C ARG A 48 -8.98 11.67 17.90
N TRP A 49 -9.54 10.98 16.91
CA TRP A 49 -10.94 11.12 16.55
C TRP A 49 -11.90 10.76 17.68
N ARG A 50 -11.65 9.65 18.40
CA ARG A 50 -12.49 9.25 19.54
C ARG A 50 -12.38 10.19 20.74
N THR A 51 -11.33 11.02 20.80
CA THR A 51 -11.08 11.94 21.92
C THR A 51 -11.60 13.35 21.65
N ASP A 52 -11.37 13.86 20.44
CA ASP A 52 -11.70 15.23 20.02
C ASP A 52 -12.14 15.23 18.54
N PRO A 53 -13.36 14.76 18.23
CA PRO A 53 -13.84 14.73 16.86
C PRO A 53 -14.12 16.16 16.35
N PRO A 54 -13.92 16.44 15.06
CA PRO A 54 -14.37 17.69 14.45
C PRO A 54 -15.85 17.95 14.74
N ALA A 55 -16.22 19.21 15.00
CA ALA A 55 -17.58 19.57 15.43
C ALA A 55 -18.67 19.12 14.44
N GLU A 56 -18.38 19.13 13.15
CA GLU A 56 -19.27 18.66 12.08
C GLU A 56 -19.52 17.13 12.10
N HIS A 57 -18.67 16.37 12.80
CA HIS A 57 -18.77 14.90 12.93
C HIS A 57 -18.89 14.44 14.38
N ALA A 58 -19.26 15.32 15.32
CA ALA A 58 -19.29 14.99 16.75
C ALA A 58 -20.28 13.86 17.12
N GLU A 59 -21.32 13.65 16.31
CA GLU A 59 -22.31 12.58 16.49
C GLU A 59 -21.96 11.30 15.73
N GLU A 60 -20.87 11.29 14.94
CA GLU A 60 -20.50 10.15 14.12
C GLU A 60 -19.70 9.11 14.90
N HIS A 61 -20.21 7.88 14.91
CA HIS A 61 -19.49 6.75 15.49
C HIS A 61 -18.41 6.29 14.51
N VAL A 62 -17.16 6.15 14.95
CA VAL A 62 -16.08 5.60 14.10
C VAL A 62 -15.87 4.13 14.38
N MET A 63 -15.96 3.33 13.31
CA MET A 63 -15.68 1.90 13.34
C MET A 63 -14.21 1.62 13.16
N ALA A 64 -13.58 2.21 12.13
CA ALA A 64 -12.20 1.91 11.78
C ALA A 64 -11.49 3.11 11.13
N VAL A 65 -10.17 3.03 11.09
CA VAL A 65 -9.29 3.85 10.25
C VAL A 65 -8.52 2.93 9.33
N GLU A 66 -8.58 3.22 8.04
CA GLU A 66 -7.76 2.60 7.02
C GLU A 66 -6.63 3.54 6.62
N VAL A 67 -5.44 2.99 6.41
CA VAL A 67 -4.24 3.72 6.02
C VAL A 67 -3.59 3.01 4.84
N THR A 68 -3.30 3.75 3.77
CA THR A 68 -2.57 3.28 2.60
C THR A 68 -1.33 4.15 2.38
N GLY A 69 -0.16 3.53 2.22
CA GLY A 69 1.09 4.23 1.95
C GLY A 69 1.50 4.16 0.48
N THR A 70 2.21 5.18 -0.02
CA THR A 70 2.77 5.20 -1.38
C THR A 70 3.78 4.07 -1.65
N ASN A 71 4.33 3.47 -0.60
CA ASN A 71 5.20 2.30 -0.67
C ASN A 71 4.45 0.95 -0.73
N GLY A 72 3.12 0.97 -0.84
CA GLY A 72 2.27 -0.23 -0.90
C GLY A 72 1.89 -0.81 0.47
N THR A 73 2.19 -0.13 1.57
CA THR A 73 1.67 -0.51 2.89
C THR A 73 0.16 -0.29 2.98
N TYR A 74 -0.50 -1.15 3.74
CA TYR A 74 -1.91 -1.02 4.08
C TYR A 74 -2.15 -1.50 5.51
N ALA A 75 -2.99 -0.78 6.24
CA ALA A 75 -3.46 -1.16 7.57
C ALA A 75 -4.92 -0.74 7.75
N ALA A 76 -5.70 -1.56 8.45
CA ALA A 76 -7.04 -1.23 8.90
C ALA A 76 -7.14 -1.52 10.40
N VAL A 77 -7.54 -0.52 11.17
CA VAL A 77 -7.57 -0.59 12.64
C VAL A 77 -8.92 -0.09 13.15
N ASP A 78 -9.58 -0.91 13.97
CA ASP A 78 -10.86 -0.63 14.63
C ASP A 78 -10.74 -0.42 16.15
N ASP A 79 -9.59 -0.77 16.74
CA ASP A 79 -9.26 -0.59 18.15
C ASP A 79 -8.02 0.32 18.32
N PRO A 80 -8.14 1.49 18.96
CA PRO A 80 -7.02 2.40 19.20
C PRO A 80 -6.10 1.96 20.34
N THR A 81 -6.42 0.88 21.05
CA THR A 81 -5.64 0.40 22.20
C THR A 81 -4.22 0.06 21.75
N PRO A 82 -3.17 0.46 22.50
CA PRO A 82 -1.82 0.01 22.21
C PRO A 82 -1.73 -1.51 22.24
N VAL A 83 -1.08 -2.09 21.23
CA VAL A 83 -0.89 -3.54 21.12
C VAL A 83 0.26 -4.03 21.99
N GLU A 84 0.19 -5.31 22.36
CA GLU A 84 1.32 -5.99 22.95
C GLU A 84 2.53 -6.01 22.00
N PRO A 85 3.78 -6.01 22.52
CA PRO A 85 4.97 -5.98 21.67
C PRO A 85 5.06 -7.12 20.64
N SER A 86 4.50 -8.30 20.95
CA SER A 86 4.43 -9.45 20.05
C SER A 86 3.53 -9.19 18.85
N VAL A 87 2.38 -8.53 19.06
CA VAL A 87 1.43 -8.15 18.01
C VAL A 87 2.01 -7.02 17.17
N HIS A 88 2.62 -6.02 17.80
CA HIS A 88 3.32 -4.96 17.08
C HIS A 88 4.43 -5.51 16.15
N ALA A 89 5.21 -6.48 16.64
CA ALA A 89 6.24 -7.13 15.81
C ALA A 89 5.63 -7.88 14.60
N LEU A 90 4.44 -8.45 14.74
CA LEU A 90 3.71 -9.06 13.64
C LEU A 90 3.21 -8.01 12.63
N GLU A 91 2.63 -6.90 13.09
CA GLU A 91 2.18 -5.78 12.24
C GLU A 91 3.36 -5.22 11.41
N VAL A 92 4.52 -5.00 12.03
CA VAL A 92 5.76 -4.59 11.35
C VAL A 92 6.18 -5.60 10.28
N ALA A 93 6.11 -6.90 10.59
CA ALA A 93 6.46 -7.95 9.63
C ALA A 93 5.48 -8.02 8.45
N ILE A 94 4.18 -7.79 8.70
CA ILE A 94 3.15 -7.70 7.66
C ILE A 94 3.46 -6.52 6.73
N GLU A 95 3.73 -5.33 7.28
CA GLU A 95 4.06 -4.15 6.47
C GLU A 95 5.33 -4.34 5.66
N ALA A 96 6.38 -4.90 6.26
CA ALA A 96 7.63 -5.20 5.54
C ALA A 96 7.40 -6.13 4.35
N LYS A 97 6.52 -7.14 4.49
CA LYS A 97 6.13 -8.02 3.39
C LYS A 97 5.35 -7.25 2.31
N LEU A 98 4.36 -6.44 2.69
CA LEU A 98 3.58 -5.65 1.73
C LEU A 98 4.46 -4.72 0.89
N ILE A 99 5.44 -4.05 1.51
CA ILE A 99 6.43 -3.23 0.81
C ILE A 99 7.25 -4.08 -0.17
N ALA A 100 7.75 -5.24 0.26
CA ALA A 100 8.54 -6.11 -0.59
C ALA A 100 7.74 -6.61 -1.79
N ASP A 101 6.47 -7.00 -1.59
CA ASP A 101 5.56 -7.44 -2.64
C ASP A 101 5.29 -6.30 -3.63
N HIS A 102 5.04 -5.08 -3.14
CA HIS A 102 4.85 -3.89 -3.97
C HIS A 102 6.08 -3.55 -4.82
N VAL A 103 7.26 -3.54 -4.21
CA VAL A 103 8.54 -3.30 -4.92
C VAL A 103 8.78 -4.38 -5.99
N ALA A 104 8.49 -5.65 -5.70
CA ALA A 104 8.62 -6.74 -6.66
C ALA A 104 7.63 -6.58 -7.83
N GLU A 105 6.40 -6.16 -7.56
CA GLU A 105 5.41 -5.86 -8.60
C GLU A 105 5.88 -4.74 -9.53
N GLN A 106 6.37 -3.63 -8.96
CA GLN A 106 6.86 -2.49 -9.74
C GLN A 106 8.07 -2.89 -10.59
N ALA A 107 9.05 -3.59 -10.01
CA ALA A 107 10.19 -4.11 -10.76
C ALA A 107 9.75 -5.06 -11.90
N GLY A 108 8.69 -5.83 -11.69
CA GLY A 108 8.09 -6.67 -12.73
C GLY A 108 7.49 -5.87 -13.89
N LYS A 109 6.79 -4.76 -13.59
CA LYS A 109 6.24 -3.82 -14.59
C LYS A 109 7.36 -3.16 -15.40
N ASP A 110 8.40 -2.66 -14.72
CA ASP A 110 9.55 -2.00 -15.34
C ASP A 110 10.32 -2.96 -16.25
N LEU A 111 10.53 -4.20 -15.79
CA LEU A 111 11.15 -5.24 -16.59
C LEU A 111 10.34 -5.55 -17.85
N ALA A 112 9.02 -5.70 -17.72
CA ALA A 112 8.14 -5.95 -18.86
C ALA A 112 8.17 -4.79 -19.87
N GLU A 113 8.23 -3.54 -19.40
CA GLU A 113 8.39 -2.38 -20.26
C GLU A 113 9.74 -2.36 -20.97
N ALA A 114 10.84 -2.56 -20.26
CA ALA A 114 12.17 -2.65 -20.83
C ALA A 114 12.27 -3.75 -21.91
N MET A 115 11.61 -4.89 -21.67
CA MET A 115 11.50 -5.97 -22.65
C MET A 115 10.75 -5.54 -23.91
N ARG A 116 9.61 -4.85 -23.78
CA ARG A 116 8.86 -4.30 -24.93
C ARG A 116 9.69 -3.27 -25.69
N ASN A 117 10.40 -2.38 -24.99
CA ASN A 117 11.26 -1.37 -25.60
C ASN A 117 12.44 -1.99 -26.34
N ALA A 118 13.09 -3.00 -25.76
CA ALA A 118 14.15 -3.76 -26.44
C ALA A 118 13.64 -4.48 -27.71
N HIS A 119 12.42 -5.03 -27.66
CA HIS A 119 11.80 -5.63 -28.83
C HIS A 119 11.52 -4.60 -29.94
N ARG A 120 10.97 -3.43 -29.58
CA ARG A 120 10.75 -2.31 -30.52
C ARG A 120 12.06 -1.80 -31.12
N ALA A 121 13.16 -1.83 -30.37
CA ALA A 121 14.49 -1.47 -30.83
C ALA A 121 15.15 -2.53 -31.76
N GLY A 122 14.44 -3.61 -32.11
CA GLY A 122 14.86 -4.59 -33.11
C GLY A 122 15.35 -5.92 -32.54
N LEU A 123 15.37 -6.14 -31.22
CA LEU A 123 15.66 -7.47 -30.69
C LEU A 123 14.47 -8.41 -30.95
N SER A 124 14.77 -9.64 -31.37
CA SER A 124 13.72 -10.67 -31.51
C SER A 124 13.15 -11.08 -30.15
N LYS A 125 11.87 -11.47 -30.11
CA LYS A 125 11.19 -11.94 -28.88
C LYS A 125 11.96 -13.05 -28.17
N ASN A 126 12.60 -13.95 -28.93
CA ASN A 126 13.45 -15.01 -28.39
C ASN A 126 14.68 -14.46 -27.68
N ARG A 127 15.40 -13.51 -28.29
CA ARG A 127 16.59 -12.92 -27.65
C ARG A 127 16.25 -12.10 -26.42
N VAL A 128 15.10 -11.41 -26.42
CA VAL A 128 14.61 -10.72 -25.23
C VAL A 128 14.28 -11.71 -24.11
N ALA A 129 13.56 -12.80 -24.43
CA ALA A 129 13.23 -13.83 -23.46
C ALA A 129 14.47 -14.56 -22.91
N ASP A 130 15.47 -14.82 -23.74
CA ASP A 130 16.74 -15.42 -23.31
C ASP A 130 17.49 -14.51 -22.32
N LYS A 131 17.48 -13.20 -22.54
CA LYS A 131 18.08 -12.22 -21.62
C LYS A 131 17.33 -12.14 -20.29
N ALA A 132 16.00 -12.23 -20.31
CA ALA A 132 15.17 -12.22 -19.11
C ALA A 132 15.19 -13.56 -18.33
N GLY A 133 15.75 -14.62 -18.93
CA GLY A 133 15.69 -16.00 -18.41
C GLY A 133 16.32 -16.23 -17.03
N ARG A 134 17.10 -15.28 -16.50
CA ARG A 134 17.68 -15.35 -15.14
C ARG A 134 16.72 -14.92 -14.04
N VAL A 135 15.69 -14.14 -14.38
CA VAL A 135 14.76 -13.53 -13.41
C VAL A 135 13.31 -13.90 -13.69
N MET A 136 13.00 -14.48 -14.86
CA MET A 136 11.69 -15.02 -15.17
C MET A 136 11.73 -16.18 -16.16
N SER A 137 10.69 -17.02 -16.13
CA SER A 137 10.55 -18.13 -17.07
C SER A 137 10.38 -17.62 -18.51
N ARG A 138 10.88 -18.38 -19.50
CA ARG A 138 10.71 -18.06 -20.92
C ARG A 138 9.23 -17.90 -21.33
N PRO A 139 8.28 -18.76 -20.89
CA PRO A 139 6.86 -18.53 -21.16
C PRO A 139 6.33 -17.20 -20.60
N THR A 140 6.69 -16.84 -19.36
CA THR A 140 6.31 -15.57 -18.75
C THR A 140 6.86 -14.39 -19.55
N ALA A 141 8.13 -14.48 -19.96
CA ALA A 141 8.79 -13.45 -20.76
C ALA A 141 8.11 -13.23 -22.12
N LEU A 142 7.76 -14.33 -22.80
CA LEU A 142 7.05 -14.25 -24.08
C LEU A 142 5.62 -13.74 -23.92
N LYS A 143 4.94 -14.03 -22.79
CA LYS A 143 3.63 -13.46 -22.47
C LYS A 143 3.71 -11.95 -22.27
N ALA A 144 4.71 -11.46 -21.54
CA ALA A 144 4.93 -10.02 -21.32
C ALA A 144 5.21 -9.22 -22.61
N LEU A 145 5.70 -9.89 -23.66
CA LEU A 145 5.96 -9.33 -25.00
C LEU A 145 4.78 -9.42 -25.98
N LYS A 146 3.66 -10.02 -25.57
CA LYS A 146 2.43 -10.11 -26.39
C LYS A 146 1.42 -8.99 -26.08
N GLY A 147 1.52 -8.38 -24.90
CA GLY A 147 0.79 -7.14 -24.57
C GLY A 147 1.47 -5.94 -25.22
#